data_AF-A0AAP4EYT9-F1
#
_entry.id   AF-A0AAP4EYT9-F1
#
_cell.length_a   1.000
_cell.length_b   1.000
_cell.length_c   1.000
_cell.angle_alpha   90.00
_cell.angle_beta   90.00
_cell.angle_gamma   90.00
#
_symmetry.space_group_name_H-M   'P 1'
#
loop_
_entity.id
_entity.type
_entity.pdbx_description
1 polymer ?
#
loop_
_entity_poly.entity_id
_entity_poly.type
_entity_poly.pdbx_seq_one_letter_code
_entity_poly.pdbx_strand_id
1 'polypeptide(L)'
;MNLGAISLLPVIVMFVLIFTTKRTLLSITAATLVGSVLIGGVNFASVWLEKVQAAFMAGTLGYLFLLLALFGILIALIDKSGAALEFANWVSKYANTRRKALVLAYIIGWLLFVDDYLHNMALGTAMRRICDQHKIPRTLLGLLVNGSAATVCVMIPISTWGVFYSGFFADNGVTVNGSGLSAYLQVMPHLFYAIIMLLILFLVAIGIFPLIGAVKKDNQLALESGVVCRAECSLTDADIRDGGADGDEASKKANPLRFLLPMIVIIALTIITKDVMVACMGAIAVMIVIMLVARMKLTEIFDAAFEGASSMVSICMIIAVALTLVEINTATGMPDFVVGFLTPLLSGAAFLFPAIVFAFIAIYSFFVGGCWDGSMIFLPIVLPIANAIGVNPILVCAALVSASACSSSWYVASDAMLLTSAATEVKPFYLMKAILPYALISIVGSVICFLVCGFLGI
;
A
#
# COMPACT_ATOMS: atom_id res chain seq x y z
N MET A 1 -17.41 26.59 -14.93
CA MET A 1 -16.77 27.90 -15.24
C MET A 1 -15.37 27.62 -15.75
N ASN A 2 -14.74 28.48 -16.56
CA ASN A 2 -13.34 28.31 -16.95
C ASN A 2 -12.52 29.45 -16.37
N LEU A 3 -11.87 29.20 -15.23
CA LEU A 3 -11.11 30.21 -14.48
C LEU A 3 -9.66 30.38 -14.98
N GLY A 4 -9.28 29.70 -16.07
CA GLY A 4 -7.91 29.74 -16.59
C GLY A 4 -6.88 29.32 -15.52
N ALA A 5 -5.73 29.99 -15.46
CA ALA A 5 -4.66 29.63 -14.52
C ALA A 5 -5.09 29.66 -13.03
N ILE A 6 -6.12 30.44 -12.68
CA ILE A 6 -6.62 30.55 -11.30
C ILE A 6 -7.26 29.23 -10.84
N SER A 7 -7.74 28.38 -11.77
CA SER A 7 -8.29 27.06 -11.43
C SER A 7 -7.25 26.12 -10.81
N LEU A 8 -5.95 26.41 -10.93
CA LEU A 8 -4.87 25.64 -10.30
C LEU A 8 -4.69 25.97 -8.81
N LEU A 9 -5.24 27.08 -8.34
CA LEU A 9 -5.01 27.55 -6.97
C LEU A 9 -5.39 26.51 -5.89
N PRO A 10 -6.53 25.78 -5.96
CA PRO A 10 -6.84 24.72 -5.01
C PRO A 10 -5.74 23.66 -4.94
N VAL A 11 -5.26 23.20 -6.10
CA VAL A 11 -4.22 22.18 -6.23
C VAL A 11 -2.86 22.70 -5.74
N ILE A 12 -2.52 23.97 -6.01
CA ILE A 12 -1.30 24.59 -5.49
C ILE A 12 -1.34 24.67 -3.97
N VAL A 13 -2.46 25.12 -3.39
CA VAL A 13 -2.64 25.18 -1.92
C VAL A 13 -2.52 23.79 -1.32
N MET A 14 -3.15 22.79 -1.95
CA MET A 14 -3.01 21.40 -1.56
C MET A 14 -1.53 21.00 -1.49
N PHE A 15 -0.74 21.21 -2.53
CA PHE A 15 0.67 20.83 -2.55
C PHE A 15 1.50 21.58 -1.51
N VAL A 16 1.35 22.91 -1.43
CA VAL A 16 2.07 23.73 -0.44
C VAL A 16 1.80 23.18 0.96
N LEU A 17 0.53 22.96 1.31
CA LEU A 17 0.16 22.46 2.64
C LEU A 17 0.60 21.02 2.86
N ILE A 18 0.54 20.15 1.85
CA ILE A 18 1.02 18.78 1.98
C ILE A 18 2.51 18.77 2.32
N PHE A 19 3.33 19.56 1.62
CA PHE A 19 4.77 19.60 1.85
C PHE A 19 5.15 20.30 3.17
N THR A 20 4.40 21.32 3.62
CA THR A 20 4.70 22.02 4.87
C THR A 20 4.14 21.33 6.10
N THR A 21 2.90 20.82 6.03
CA THR A 21 2.19 20.25 7.18
C THR A 21 2.36 18.75 7.32
N LYS A 22 2.69 18.06 6.22
CA LYS A 22 2.71 16.59 6.12
C LYS A 22 1.39 15.94 6.57
N ARG A 23 0.28 16.65 6.39
CA ARG A 23 -1.07 16.19 6.76
C ARG A 23 -1.97 16.19 5.54
N THR A 24 -2.17 15.03 4.94
CA THR A 24 -2.97 14.83 3.73
C THR A 24 -4.40 15.34 3.89
N LEU A 25 -5.13 14.85 4.90
CA LEU A 25 -6.53 15.23 5.13
C LEU A 25 -6.72 16.75 5.28
N LEU A 26 -5.85 17.40 6.07
CA LEU A 26 -5.87 18.85 6.27
C LEU A 26 -5.67 19.60 4.95
N SER A 27 -4.71 19.14 4.15
CA SER A 27 -4.29 19.84 2.94
C SER A 27 -5.33 19.74 1.82
N ILE A 28 -5.91 18.54 1.62
CA ILE A 28 -7.01 18.37 0.64
C ILE A 28 -8.24 19.15 1.12
N THR A 29 -8.57 19.14 2.41
CA THR A 29 -9.70 19.91 2.95
C THR A 29 -9.52 21.41 2.71
N ALA A 30 -8.34 21.95 3.00
CA ALA A 30 -8.03 23.36 2.74
C ALA A 30 -8.13 23.70 1.24
N ALA A 31 -7.66 22.80 0.36
CA ALA A 31 -7.81 22.97 -1.08
C ALA A 31 -9.27 23.01 -1.53
N THR A 32 -10.12 22.12 -1.00
CA THR A 32 -11.57 22.16 -1.27
C THR A 32 -12.18 23.48 -0.83
N LEU A 33 -11.83 24.00 0.35
CA LEU A 33 -12.34 25.28 0.83
C LEU A 33 -11.91 26.43 -0.09
N VAL A 34 -10.65 26.48 -0.50
CA VAL A 34 -10.14 27.49 -1.45
C VAL A 34 -10.88 27.41 -2.78
N GLY A 35 -11.08 26.22 -3.33
CA GLY A 35 -11.83 26.07 -4.57
C GLY A 35 -13.30 26.45 -4.45
N SER A 36 -13.94 26.16 -3.31
CA SER A 36 -15.29 26.62 -3.02
C SER A 36 -15.38 28.14 -2.90
N VAL A 37 -14.34 28.82 -2.38
CA VAL A 37 -14.24 30.28 -2.37
C VAL A 37 -14.13 30.82 -3.80
N LEU A 38 -13.35 30.18 -4.67
CA LEU A 38 -13.25 30.59 -6.08
C LEU A 38 -14.56 30.45 -6.85
N ILE A 39 -15.37 29.44 -6.54
CA ILE A 39 -16.66 29.19 -7.20
C ILE A 39 -17.75 30.09 -6.62
N GLY A 40 -17.87 30.15 -5.29
CA GLY A 40 -19.02 30.73 -4.60
C GLY A 40 -18.79 32.08 -3.92
N GLY A 41 -17.55 32.56 -3.83
CA GLY A 41 -17.20 33.80 -3.13
C GLY A 41 -17.72 33.80 -1.68
N VAL A 42 -18.64 34.71 -1.37
CA VAL A 42 -19.27 34.80 -0.04
C VAL A 42 -20.11 33.57 0.30
N ASN A 43 -20.67 32.90 -0.72
CA ASN A 43 -21.47 31.67 -0.56
C ASN A 43 -20.61 30.40 -0.59
N PHE A 44 -19.29 30.50 -0.34
CA PHE A 44 -18.40 29.33 -0.41
C PHE A 44 -18.83 28.18 0.50
N ALA A 45 -19.41 28.48 1.67
CA ALA A 45 -19.84 27.46 2.62
C ALA A 45 -20.96 26.57 2.04
N SER A 46 -21.95 27.17 1.37
CA SER A 46 -23.02 26.40 0.71
C SER A 46 -22.49 25.62 -0.48
N VAL A 47 -21.60 26.22 -1.28
CA VAL A 47 -20.94 25.54 -2.40
C VAL A 47 -20.11 24.34 -1.92
N TRP A 48 -19.35 24.52 -0.83
CA TRP A 48 -18.55 23.44 -0.26
C TRP A 48 -19.44 22.29 0.22
N LEU A 49 -20.51 22.58 0.96
CA LEU A 49 -21.47 21.58 1.40
C LEU A 49 -22.14 20.85 0.24
N GLU A 50 -22.55 21.57 -0.80
CA GLU A 50 -23.13 20.99 -2.01
C GLU A 50 -22.13 20.03 -2.69
N LYS A 51 -20.86 20.43 -2.81
CA LYS A 51 -19.81 19.61 -3.43
C LYS A 51 -19.45 18.38 -2.61
N VAL A 52 -19.43 18.50 -1.28
CA VAL A 52 -19.30 17.36 -0.37
C VAL A 52 -20.49 16.41 -0.55
N GLN A 53 -21.72 16.93 -0.54
CA GLN A 53 -22.92 16.10 -0.73
C GLN A 53 -22.92 15.40 -2.09
N ALA A 54 -22.52 16.10 -3.16
CA ALA A 54 -22.39 15.51 -4.49
C ALA A 54 -21.39 14.35 -4.49
N ALA A 55 -20.23 14.51 -3.85
CA ALA A 55 -19.25 13.44 -3.71
C ALA A 55 -19.85 12.23 -2.98
N PHE A 56 -20.58 12.43 -1.89
CA PHE A 56 -21.28 11.36 -1.14
C PHE A 56 -22.42 10.70 -1.92
N MET A 57 -23.10 11.44 -2.80
CA MET A 57 -24.21 10.94 -3.61
C MET A 57 -23.80 10.26 -4.92
N ALA A 58 -22.52 10.32 -5.31
CA ALA A 58 -21.99 9.66 -6.51
C ALA A 58 -22.14 8.12 -6.51
N GLY A 59 -22.63 7.53 -5.41
CA GLY A 59 -23.09 6.14 -5.33
C GLY A 59 -22.01 5.12 -4.99
N THR A 60 -20.74 5.50 -5.11
CA THR A 60 -19.60 4.60 -4.94
C THR A 60 -18.89 4.73 -3.60
N LEU A 61 -18.91 5.92 -2.98
CA LEU A 61 -18.36 6.13 -1.65
C LEU A 61 -18.96 5.19 -0.60
N GLY A 62 -20.28 5.00 -0.61
CA GLY A 62 -20.94 4.10 0.34
C GLY A 62 -20.44 2.66 0.23
N TYR A 63 -20.24 2.19 -1.01
CA TYR A 63 -19.65 0.88 -1.28
C TYR A 63 -18.21 0.80 -0.73
N LEU A 64 -17.36 1.78 -1.05
CA LEU A 64 -15.97 1.83 -0.58
C LEU A 64 -15.87 1.89 0.94
N PHE A 65 -16.68 2.72 1.61
CA PHE A 65 -16.71 2.80 3.07
C PHE A 65 -17.04 1.46 3.71
N LEU A 66 -18.10 0.79 3.22
CA LEU A 66 -18.53 -0.50 3.76
C LEU A 66 -17.48 -1.58 3.51
N LEU A 67 -16.89 -1.61 2.31
CA LEU A 67 -15.85 -2.55 1.93
C LEU A 67 -14.57 -2.40 2.76
N LEU A 68 -14.07 -1.17 2.91
CA LEU A 68 -12.90 -0.88 3.74
C LEU A 68 -13.18 -1.23 5.21
N ALA A 69 -14.37 -0.91 5.73
CA ALA A 69 -14.76 -1.29 7.08
C ALA A 69 -14.78 -2.82 7.29
N LEU A 70 -15.30 -3.59 6.32
CA LEU A 70 -15.30 -5.06 6.38
C LEU A 70 -13.88 -5.64 6.36
N PHE A 71 -12.99 -5.11 5.51
CA PHE A 71 -11.58 -5.51 5.53
C PHE A 71 -10.91 -5.13 6.86
N GLY A 72 -11.16 -3.93 7.37
CA GLY A 72 -10.67 -3.51 8.69
C GLY A 72 -11.10 -4.46 9.81
N ILE A 73 -12.38 -4.86 9.84
CA ILE A 73 -12.90 -5.88 10.77
C ILE A 73 -12.13 -7.19 10.60
N LEU A 74 -12.04 -7.72 9.38
CA LEU A 74 -11.38 -8.99 9.11
C LEU A 74 -9.92 -8.98 9.57
N ILE A 75 -9.17 -7.93 9.23
CA ILE A 75 -7.76 -7.77 9.59
C ILE A 75 -7.60 -7.73 11.11
N ALA A 76 -8.40 -6.91 11.79
CA ALA A 76 -8.37 -6.80 13.25
C ALA A 76 -8.72 -8.13 13.95
N LEU A 77 -9.68 -8.90 13.42
CA LEU A 77 -9.99 -10.24 13.95
C LEU A 77 -8.84 -11.24 13.72
N ILE A 78 -8.21 -11.23 12.54
CA ILE A 78 -7.05 -12.08 12.25
C ILE A 78 -5.88 -11.72 13.18
N ASP A 79 -5.64 -10.43 13.37
CA ASP A 79 -4.59 -9.94 14.25
C ASP A 79 -4.85 -10.31 15.71
N LYS A 80 -6.04 -9.97 16.23
CA LYS A 80 -6.45 -10.25 17.61
C LYS A 80 -6.44 -11.74 17.95
N SER A 81 -6.79 -12.59 16.98
CA SER A 81 -6.77 -14.05 17.15
C SER A 81 -5.35 -14.65 17.10
N GLY A 82 -4.34 -13.90 16.66
CA GLY A 82 -2.98 -14.39 16.44
C GLY A 82 -2.86 -15.36 15.24
N ALA A 83 -3.90 -15.50 14.41
CA ALA A 83 -3.95 -16.51 13.36
C ALA A 83 -2.84 -16.35 12.32
N ALA A 84 -2.56 -15.11 11.89
CA ALA A 84 -1.49 -14.82 10.93
C ALA A 84 -0.10 -15.20 11.48
N LEU A 85 0.14 -14.92 12.77
CA LEU A 85 1.39 -15.29 13.45
C LEU A 85 1.51 -16.81 13.63
N GLU A 86 0.44 -17.50 14.02
CA GLU A 86 0.43 -18.97 14.12
C GLU A 86 0.73 -19.63 12.76
N PHE A 87 0.14 -19.11 11.69
CA PHE A 87 0.40 -19.60 10.34
C PHE A 87 1.85 -19.36 9.92
N ALA A 88 2.36 -18.15 10.09
CA ALA A 88 3.75 -17.82 9.76
C ALA A 88 4.73 -18.67 10.58
N ASN A 89 4.46 -18.91 11.87
CA ASN A 89 5.23 -19.81 12.75
C ASN A 89 5.15 -21.28 12.32
N TRP A 90 4.04 -21.73 11.74
CA TRP A 90 3.91 -23.08 11.20
C TRP A 90 4.79 -23.26 9.96
N VAL A 91 4.71 -22.35 9.00
CA VAL A 91 5.52 -22.40 7.76
C VAL A 91 7.01 -22.33 8.12
N SER A 92 7.36 -21.40 9.00
CA SER A 92 8.69 -21.19 9.58
C SER A 92 9.46 -22.46 10.02
N LYS A 93 8.77 -23.54 10.43
CA LYS A 93 9.40 -24.82 10.83
C LYS A 93 10.19 -25.51 9.71
N TYR A 94 9.95 -25.14 8.45
CA TYR A 94 10.67 -25.69 7.30
C TYR A 94 11.98 -24.94 6.98
N ALA A 95 12.27 -23.85 7.70
CA ALA A 95 13.47 -23.01 7.52
C ALA A 95 14.72 -23.62 8.18
N ASN A 96 15.24 -24.71 7.62
CA ASN A 96 16.37 -25.44 8.20
C ASN A 96 17.75 -24.92 7.77
N THR A 97 17.82 -24.02 6.78
CA THR A 97 19.08 -23.44 6.31
C THR A 97 18.89 -21.95 6.05
N ARG A 98 19.99 -21.19 6.04
CA ARG A 98 19.98 -19.75 5.70
C ARG A 98 19.20 -19.43 4.43
N ARG A 99 19.47 -20.15 3.33
CA ARG A 99 18.79 -19.93 2.04
C ARG A 99 17.32 -20.31 2.12
N LYS A 100 16.99 -21.42 2.79
CA LYS A 100 15.59 -21.82 3.00
C LYS A 100 14.85 -20.78 3.83
N ALA A 101 15.45 -20.20 4.87
CA ALA A 101 14.84 -19.16 5.68
C ALA A 101 14.47 -17.92 4.86
N LEU A 102 15.36 -17.42 4.00
CA LEU A 102 15.07 -16.27 3.14
C LEU A 102 13.99 -16.57 2.09
N VAL A 103 14.09 -17.71 1.42
CA VAL A 103 13.07 -18.13 0.42
C VAL A 103 11.70 -18.32 1.09
N LEU A 104 11.68 -18.87 2.30
CA LEU A 104 10.46 -19.08 3.03
C LEU A 104 9.85 -17.77 3.53
N ALA A 105 10.66 -16.81 3.96
CA ALA A 105 10.18 -15.46 4.27
C ALA A 105 9.51 -14.83 3.05
N TYR A 106 10.11 -14.95 1.86
CA TYR A 106 9.52 -14.47 0.61
C TYR A 106 8.19 -15.19 0.28
N ILE A 107 8.12 -16.52 0.44
CA ILE A 107 6.90 -17.29 0.19
C ILE A 107 5.80 -16.94 1.20
N ILE A 108 6.11 -16.82 2.49
CA ILE A 108 5.15 -16.40 3.53
C ILE A 108 4.60 -15.01 3.18
N GLY A 109 5.44 -14.10 2.67
CA GLY A 109 4.98 -12.81 2.21
C GLY A 109 3.87 -12.89 1.16
N TRP A 110 4.02 -13.76 0.15
CA TRP A 110 2.95 -14.05 -0.83
C TRP A 110 1.68 -14.65 -0.22
N LEU A 111 1.80 -15.38 0.90
CA LEU A 111 0.67 -16.00 1.58
C LEU A 111 -0.05 -15.03 2.52
N LEU A 112 0.65 -13.99 3.01
CA LEU A 112 0.11 -12.90 3.82
C LEU A 112 -0.26 -11.70 2.95
N PHE A 113 -0.99 -11.92 1.85
CA PHE A 113 -1.29 -10.87 0.86
C PHE A 113 -2.50 -9.99 1.20
N VAL A 114 -3.25 -10.33 2.26
CA VAL A 114 -4.51 -9.68 2.61
C VAL A 114 -4.33 -8.19 2.76
N ASP A 115 -3.31 -7.82 3.53
CA ASP A 115 -3.06 -6.46 3.96
C ASP A 115 -1.58 -6.31 4.32
N ASP A 116 -0.99 -5.17 3.96
CA ASP A 116 0.44 -4.92 4.14
C ASP A 116 0.83 -4.69 5.60
N TYR A 117 -0.10 -4.28 6.48
CA TYR A 117 0.19 -4.09 7.90
C TYR A 117 0.27 -5.44 8.61
N LEU A 118 -0.76 -6.28 8.37
CA LEU A 118 -0.77 -7.67 8.85
C LEU A 118 0.45 -8.44 8.33
N HIS A 119 0.79 -8.26 7.05
CA HIS A 119 1.98 -8.84 6.44
C HIS A 119 3.25 -8.46 7.20
N ASN A 120 3.50 -7.14 7.34
CA ASN A 120 4.70 -6.62 7.96
C ASN A 120 4.90 -7.17 9.38
N MET A 121 3.83 -7.20 10.16
CA MET A 121 3.87 -7.63 11.54
C MET A 121 4.02 -9.15 11.67
N ALA A 122 3.17 -9.93 11.01
CA ALA A 122 3.16 -11.39 11.16
C ALA A 122 4.41 -12.05 10.55
N LEU A 123 4.83 -11.63 9.35
CA LEU A 123 6.05 -12.14 8.71
C LEU A 123 7.29 -11.75 9.51
N GLY A 124 7.40 -10.47 9.87
CA GLY A 124 8.55 -9.95 10.61
C GLY A 124 8.72 -10.67 11.94
N THR A 125 7.66 -10.80 12.72
CA THR A 125 7.69 -11.44 14.04
C THR A 125 8.01 -12.94 13.94
N ALA A 126 7.37 -13.67 13.02
CA ALA A 126 7.58 -15.11 12.88
C ALA A 126 8.99 -15.46 12.38
N MET A 127 9.50 -14.71 11.40
CA MET A 127 10.79 -15.03 10.78
C MET A 127 11.99 -14.49 11.56
N ARG A 128 11.81 -13.48 12.44
CA ARG A 128 12.89 -12.85 13.19
C ARG A 128 13.82 -13.83 13.88
N ARG A 129 13.27 -14.70 14.74
CA ARG A 129 14.07 -15.68 15.50
C ARG A 129 14.77 -16.69 14.60
N ILE A 130 14.12 -17.12 13.53
CA ILE A 130 14.68 -18.07 12.56
C ILE A 130 15.81 -17.43 11.77
N CYS A 131 15.64 -16.19 11.34
CA CYS A 131 16.68 -15.42 10.70
C CYS A 131 17.88 -15.25 11.63
N ASP A 132 17.65 -14.91 12.90
CA ASP A 132 18.71 -14.77 13.90
C ASP A 132 19.51 -16.09 14.05
N GLN A 133 18.84 -17.24 14.16
CA GLN A 133 19.48 -18.57 14.26
C GLN A 133 20.33 -18.92 13.04
N HIS A 134 19.97 -18.41 11.85
CA HIS A 134 20.71 -18.62 10.60
C HIS A 134 21.69 -17.48 10.28
N LYS A 135 22.02 -16.62 11.26
CA LYS A 135 22.92 -15.46 11.12
C LYS A 135 22.48 -14.47 10.04
N ILE A 136 21.19 -14.38 9.77
CA ILE A 136 20.62 -13.44 8.79
C ILE A 136 20.43 -12.10 9.53
N PRO A 137 21.04 -11.00 9.07
CA PRO A 137 20.88 -9.72 9.74
C PRO A 137 19.42 -9.27 9.68
N ARG A 138 18.94 -8.65 10.75
CA ARG A 138 17.54 -8.21 10.83
C ARG A 138 17.19 -7.13 9.80
N THR A 139 18.18 -6.40 9.28
CA THR A 139 18.03 -5.49 8.14
C THR A 139 17.73 -6.21 6.82
N LEU A 140 18.26 -7.42 6.60
CA LEU A 140 17.91 -8.25 5.44
C LEU A 140 16.50 -8.86 5.58
N LEU A 141 16.12 -9.26 6.79
CA LEU A 141 14.74 -9.66 7.06
C LEU A 141 13.79 -8.49 6.79
N GLY A 142 14.09 -7.31 7.33
CA GLY A 142 13.30 -6.09 7.11
C GLY A 142 13.16 -5.71 5.64
N LEU A 143 14.21 -5.93 4.83
CA LEU A 143 14.13 -5.78 3.37
C LEU A 143 13.08 -6.70 2.74
N LEU A 144 13.08 -7.99 3.11
CA LEU A 144 12.09 -8.94 2.59
C LEU A 144 10.68 -8.60 3.08
N VAL A 145 10.53 -8.30 4.36
CA VAL A 145 9.24 -7.98 4.99
C VAL A 145 8.62 -6.74 4.37
N ASN A 146 9.28 -5.59 4.48
CA ASN A 146 8.74 -4.32 4.02
C ASN A 146 8.67 -4.26 2.49
N GLY A 147 9.70 -4.75 1.80
CA GLY A 147 9.77 -4.70 0.35
C GLY A 147 8.72 -5.58 -0.33
N SER A 148 8.27 -6.66 0.32
CA SER A 148 7.22 -7.54 -0.22
C SER A 148 5.81 -7.17 0.24
N ALA A 149 5.63 -6.41 1.33
CA ALA A 149 4.31 -6.12 1.89
C ALA A 149 3.37 -5.44 0.87
N ALA A 150 3.61 -4.17 0.53
CA ALA A 150 2.77 -3.46 -0.44
C ALA A 150 2.83 -4.07 -1.85
N THR A 151 4.00 -4.59 -2.25
CA THR A 151 4.21 -5.10 -3.62
C THR A 151 3.47 -6.42 -3.87
N VAL A 152 3.40 -7.34 -2.89
CA VAL A 152 2.55 -8.53 -2.98
C VAL A 152 1.08 -8.12 -2.98
N CYS A 153 0.68 -7.21 -2.08
CA CYS A 153 -0.71 -6.80 -1.97
C CYS A 153 -1.24 -6.21 -3.29
N VAL A 154 -0.49 -5.34 -3.98
CA VAL A 154 -0.93 -4.83 -5.29
C VAL A 154 -0.98 -5.91 -6.37
N MET A 155 -0.16 -6.97 -6.26
CA MET A 155 -0.12 -8.06 -7.23
C MET A 155 -1.22 -9.11 -7.03
N ILE A 156 -2.06 -8.99 -5.99
CA ILE A 156 -3.18 -9.91 -5.75
C ILE A 156 -4.49 -9.11 -5.74
N PRO A 157 -5.46 -9.39 -6.64
CA PRO A 157 -6.64 -8.56 -6.82
C PRO A 157 -7.64 -8.64 -5.66
N ILE A 158 -7.51 -9.65 -4.81
CA ILE A 158 -8.38 -9.91 -3.65
C ILE A 158 -7.74 -9.38 -2.34
N SER A 159 -6.67 -8.58 -2.44
CA SER A 159 -6.09 -7.86 -1.30
C SER A 159 -6.84 -6.56 -1.01
N THR A 160 -6.55 -5.92 0.13
CA THR A 160 -7.03 -4.57 0.45
C THR A 160 -6.71 -3.56 -0.65
N TRP A 161 -5.51 -3.65 -1.24
CA TRP A 161 -5.07 -2.79 -2.34
C TRP A 161 -5.88 -3.03 -3.61
N GLY A 162 -6.02 -4.28 -4.05
CA GLY A 162 -6.75 -4.61 -5.28
C GLY A 162 -8.20 -4.18 -5.22
N VAL A 163 -8.84 -4.41 -4.08
CA VAL A 163 -10.22 -4.03 -3.79
C VAL A 163 -10.40 -2.52 -3.78
N PHE A 164 -9.52 -1.81 -3.08
CA PHE A 164 -9.54 -0.34 -3.02
C PHE A 164 -9.39 0.28 -4.41
N TYR A 165 -8.38 -0.10 -5.19
CA TYR A 165 -8.16 0.47 -6.52
C TYR A 165 -9.25 0.07 -7.51
N SER A 166 -9.83 -1.13 -7.39
CA SER A 166 -10.96 -1.54 -8.22
C SER A 166 -12.16 -0.61 -8.02
N GLY A 167 -12.50 -0.27 -6.78
CA GLY A 167 -13.57 0.71 -6.51
C GLY A 167 -13.14 2.12 -6.94
N PHE A 168 -11.95 2.56 -6.53
CA PHE A 168 -11.45 3.89 -6.87
C PHE A 168 -11.36 4.15 -8.38
N PHE A 169 -11.05 3.14 -9.20
CA PHE A 169 -11.09 3.24 -10.65
C PHE A 169 -12.51 3.37 -11.19
N ALA A 170 -13.47 2.60 -10.67
CA ALA A 170 -14.87 2.73 -11.06
C ALA A 170 -15.39 4.15 -10.79
N ASP A 171 -15.05 4.74 -9.65
CA ASP A 171 -15.45 6.09 -9.23
C ASP A 171 -14.91 7.19 -10.14
N ASN A 172 -13.71 6.97 -10.68
CA ASN A 172 -13.07 7.89 -11.60
C ASN A 172 -13.38 7.57 -13.07
N GLY A 173 -14.33 6.67 -13.35
CA GLY A 173 -14.74 6.32 -14.71
C GLY A 173 -13.77 5.40 -15.46
N VAL A 174 -12.75 4.85 -14.77
CA VAL A 174 -11.83 3.86 -15.32
C VAL A 174 -12.45 2.47 -15.14
N THR A 175 -13.18 2.02 -16.15
CA THR A 175 -13.80 0.68 -16.15
C THR A 175 -13.46 -0.08 -17.43
N VAL A 176 -13.40 -1.40 -17.31
CA VAL A 176 -13.27 -2.32 -18.45
C VAL A 176 -14.48 -3.24 -18.41
N ASN A 177 -15.26 -3.35 -19.49
CA ASN A 177 -16.53 -4.11 -19.48
C ASN A 177 -17.49 -3.68 -18.34
N GLY A 178 -17.48 -2.40 -17.96
CA GLY A 178 -18.35 -1.85 -16.91
C GLY A 178 -17.95 -2.21 -15.47
N SER A 179 -16.76 -2.77 -15.24
CA SER A 179 -16.24 -3.04 -13.89
C SER A 179 -14.88 -2.40 -13.65
N GLY A 180 -14.69 -1.86 -12.45
CA GLY A 180 -13.39 -1.35 -12.00
C GLY A 180 -12.42 -2.47 -11.63
N LEU A 181 -12.92 -3.65 -11.22
CA LEU A 181 -12.08 -4.83 -10.95
C LEU A 181 -11.41 -5.35 -12.22
N SER A 182 -12.15 -5.44 -13.33
CA SER A 182 -11.57 -5.80 -14.62
C SER A 182 -10.57 -4.75 -15.12
N ALA A 183 -10.79 -3.46 -14.84
CA ALA A 183 -9.79 -2.44 -15.10
C ALA A 183 -8.52 -2.67 -14.26
N TYR A 184 -8.67 -2.97 -12.97
CA TYR A 184 -7.56 -3.32 -12.09
C TYR A 184 -6.78 -4.54 -12.60
N LEU A 185 -7.46 -5.58 -13.08
CA LEU A 185 -6.80 -6.76 -13.67
C LEU A 185 -5.96 -6.41 -14.92
N GLN A 186 -6.34 -5.39 -15.70
CA GLN A 186 -5.51 -4.90 -16.82
C GLN A 186 -4.36 -3.98 -16.37
N VAL A 187 -4.51 -3.32 -15.23
CA VAL A 187 -3.45 -2.53 -14.59
C VAL A 187 -2.34 -3.44 -14.05
N MET A 188 -2.69 -4.59 -13.48
CA MET A 188 -1.75 -5.50 -12.78
C MET A 188 -0.48 -5.86 -13.56
N PRO A 189 -0.52 -6.25 -14.86
CA PRO A 189 0.69 -6.55 -15.64
C PRO A 189 1.66 -5.37 -15.77
N HIS A 190 1.18 -4.14 -15.59
CA HIS A 190 1.93 -2.90 -15.75
C HIS A 190 2.40 -2.32 -14.40
N LEU A 191 2.24 -3.08 -13.30
CA LEU A 191 2.72 -2.68 -11.97
C LEU A 191 4.24 -2.88 -11.83
N PHE A 192 5.00 -2.17 -12.67
CA PHE A 192 6.43 -2.40 -12.87
C PHE A 192 7.24 -2.30 -11.57
N TYR A 193 6.90 -1.39 -10.67
CA TYR A 193 7.62 -1.27 -9.39
C TYR A 193 7.47 -2.54 -8.56
N ALA A 194 6.25 -3.05 -8.42
CA ALA A 194 5.98 -4.26 -7.66
C ALA A 194 6.66 -5.47 -8.31
N ILE A 195 6.55 -5.62 -9.62
CA ILE A 195 7.16 -6.72 -10.37
C ILE A 195 8.69 -6.72 -10.21
N ILE A 196 9.34 -5.57 -10.41
CA ILE A 196 10.80 -5.45 -10.32
C ILE A 196 11.27 -5.66 -8.87
N MET A 197 10.59 -5.04 -7.90
CA MET A 197 10.94 -5.20 -6.48
C MET A 197 10.80 -6.66 -6.04
N LEU A 198 9.70 -7.33 -6.37
CA LEU A 198 9.49 -8.74 -6.04
C LEU A 198 10.51 -9.66 -6.72
N LEU A 199 10.87 -9.37 -7.98
CA LEU A 199 11.94 -10.09 -8.67
C LEU A 199 13.28 -9.92 -7.96
N ILE A 200 13.65 -8.70 -7.59
CA ILE A 200 14.88 -8.42 -6.84
C ILE A 200 14.87 -9.17 -5.50
N LEU A 201 13.78 -9.09 -4.73
CA LEU A 201 13.64 -9.77 -3.45
C LEU A 201 13.74 -11.29 -3.60
N PHE A 202 13.14 -11.87 -4.63
CA PHE A 202 13.27 -13.28 -4.94
C PHE A 202 14.73 -13.65 -5.24
N LEU A 203 15.40 -12.89 -6.12
CA LEU A 203 16.80 -13.11 -6.48
C LEU A 203 17.76 -12.95 -5.29
N VAL A 204 17.48 -12.02 -4.37
CA VAL A 204 18.17 -11.86 -3.08
C VAL A 204 17.94 -13.10 -2.21
N ALA A 205 16.69 -13.54 -2.08
CA ALA A 205 16.32 -14.69 -1.24
C ALA A 205 16.99 -16.00 -1.69
N ILE A 206 17.12 -16.21 -3.01
CA ILE A 206 17.84 -17.36 -3.57
C ILE A 206 19.36 -17.14 -3.69
N GLY A 207 19.88 -15.96 -3.36
CA GLY A 207 21.33 -15.66 -3.35
C GLY A 207 21.97 -15.40 -4.72
N ILE A 208 21.18 -15.09 -5.76
CA ILE A 208 21.70 -14.72 -7.08
C ILE A 208 22.00 -13.22 -7.15
N PHE A 209 21.16 -12.39 -6.56
CA PHE A 209 21.37 -10.94 -6.56
C PHE A 209 22.32 -10.53 -5.42
N PRO A 210 23.35 -9.71 -5.69
CA PRO A 210 24.30 -9.31 -4.66
C PRO A 210 23.64 -8.44 -3.60
N LEU A 211 24.04 -8.62 -2.34
CA LEU A 211 23.64 -7.70 -1.28
C LEU A 211 24.34 -6.35 -1.48
N ILE A 212 23.59 -5.26 -1.36
CA ILE A 212 24.06 -3.88 -1.60
C ILE A 212 23.91 -3.04 -0.33
N GLY A 213 24.76 -2.02 -0.18
CA GLY A 213 24.60 -0.97 0.82
C GLY A 213 24.73 -1.47 2.26
N ALA A 214 23.83 -1.00 3.13
CA ALA A 214 23.83 -1.35 4.56
C ALA A 214 23.65 -2.85 4.78
N VAL A 215 22.76 -3.49 4.01
CA VAL A 215 22.48 -4.93 4.11
C VAL A 215 23.73 -5.77 3.88
N LYS A 216 24.59 -5.39 2.93
CA LYS A 216 25.85 -6.10 2.68
C LYS A 216 26.77 -6.08 3.90
N LYS A 217 26.91 -4.91 4.52
CA LYS A 217 27.78 -4.70 5.69
C LYS A 217 27.26 -5.48 6.90
N ASP A 218 25.96 -5.37 7.18
CA ASP A 218 25.33 -6.09 8.29
C ASP A 218 25.38 -7.61 8.07
N ASN A 219 25.29 -8.07 6.81
CA ASN A 219 25.40 -9.49 6.47
C ASN A 219 26.82 -10.05 6.70
N GLN A 220 27.86 -9.29 6.36
CA GLN A 220 29.24 -9.67 6.64
C GLN A 220 29.48 -9.76 8.16
N LEU A 221 29.06 -8.73 8.89
CA LEU A 221 29.16 -8.70 10.35
C LEU A 221 28.46 -9.91 11.01
N ALA A 222 27.25 -10.24 10.56
CA ALA A 222 26.50 -11.38 11.09
C ALA A 222 27.21 -12.72 10.84
N LEU A 223 27.87 -12.89 9.68
CA LEU A 223 28.62 -14.10 9.37
C LEU A 223 29.91 -14.23 10.19
N GLU A 224 30.63 -13.11 10.38
CA GLU A 224 31.93 -13.07 11.08
C GLU A 224 31.79 -13.11 12.60
N SER A 225 30.85 -12.34 13.15
CA SER A 225 30.75 -12.08 14.60
C SER A 225 29.53 -12.71 15.28
N GLY A 226 28.53 -13.15 14.50
CA GLY A 226 27.22 -13.57 15.01
C GLY A 226 26.28 -12.42 15.39
N VAL A 227 26.73 -11.15 15.35
CA VAL A 227 25.86 -9.99 15.62
C VAL A 227 24.91 -9.76 14.44
N VAL A 228 23.62 -10.01 14.63
CA VAL A 228 22.57 -9.89 13.60
C VAL A 228 21.87 -8.53 13.60
N CYS A 229 22.00 -7.77 14.69
CA CYS A 229 21.58 -6.38 14.79
C CYS A 229 22.48 -5.67 15.81
N ARG A 230 23.10 -4.56 15.43
CA ARG A 230 23.94 -3.76 16.33
C ARG A 230 23.07 -2.93 17.29
N ALA A 231 23.59 -2.61 18.46
CA ALA A 231 22.94 -1.75 19.46
C ALA A 231 22.44 -0.43 18.86
N GLU A 232 23.24 0.20 17.99
CA GLU A 232 22.89 1.45 17.33
C GLU A 232 21.62 1.34 16.46
N CYS A 233 21.43 0.20 15.79
CA CYS A 233 20.28 -0.03 14.92
C CYS A 233 19.13 -0.81 15.59
N SER A 234 19.37 -1.46 16.72
CA SER A 234 18.35 -2.18 17.49
C SER A 234 17.36 -1.21 18.15
N LEU A 235 16.10 -1.62 18.29
CA LEU A 235 15.14 -0.91 19.15
C LEU A 235 15.45 -1.05 20.65
N THR A 236 16.20 -2.08 21.06
CA THR A 236 16.55 -2.35 22.46
C THR A 236 17.83 -1.66 22.93
N ASP A 237 18.49 -0.90 22.05
CA ASP A 237 19.80 -0.28 22.28
C ASP A 237 20.89 -1.26 22.74
N ALA A 238 20.72 -2.55 22.43
CA ALA A 238 21.65 -3.63 22.74
C ALA A 238 21.99 -4.44 21.49
N ASP A 239 23.21 -5.00 21.45
CA ASP A 239 23.62 -5.92 20.38
C ASP A 239 22.78 -7.21 20.47
N ILE A 240 22.14 -7.55 19.36
CA ILE A 240 21.41 -8.81 19.21
C ILE A 240 22.32 -9.78 18.46
N ARG A 241 22.58 -10.93 19.09
CA ARG A 241 23.41 -12.01 18.55
C ARG A 241 22.56 -13.20 18.13
N ASP A 242 23.13 -14.02 17.25
CA ASP A 242 22.57 -15.30 16.88
C ASP A 242 22.33 -16.17 18.13
N GLY A 243 21.08 -16.63 18.29
CA GLY A 243 20.67 -17.44 19.44
C GLY A 243 20.35 -16.69 20.74
N GLY A 244 20.48 -15.36 20.80
CA GLY A 244 20.38 -14.56 22.03
C GLY A 244 18.98 -14.18 22.53
N ALA A 245 17.90 -14.79 22.02
CA ALA A 245 16.57 -14.62 22.62
C ALA A 245 16.32 -15.76 23.63
N ASP A 246 16.93 -15.64 24.81
CA ASP A 246 16.53 -16.40 25.99
C ASP A 246 15.11 -16.00 26.38
N GLY A 247 14.20 -16.98 26.44
CA GLY A 247 12.80 -16.78 26.84
C GLY A 247 11.84 -17.71 26.10
N ASP A 248 11.21 -18.60 26.86
CA ASP A 248 10.09 -19.44 26.45
C ASP A 248 8.98 -18.63 25.76
N GLU A 249 8.90 -18.72 24.43
CA GLU A 249 7.62 -19.03 23.81
C GLU A 249 7.78 -20.38 23.13
N ALA A 250 7.59 -21.42 23.95
CA ALA A 250 7.27 -22.75 23.48
C ALA A 250 6.32 -22.63 22.28
N SER A 251 6.64 -23.34 21.20
CA SER A 251 5.74 -23.61 20.08
C SER A 251 4.35 -24.01 20.63
N LYS A 252 3.48 -23.03 20.90
CA LYS A 252 2.03 -23.26 20.94
C LYS A 252 1.72 -24.04 19.67
N LYS A 253 0.85 -25.06 19.75
CA LYS A 253 0.45 -25.85 18.58
C LYS A 253 -0.03 -24.90 17.48
N ALA A 254 0.87 -24.56 16.56
CA ALA A 254 0.60 -23.64 15.47
C ALA A 254 -0.45 -24.30 14.58
N ASN A 255 -1.64 -23.72 14.51
CA ASN A 255 -2.72 -24.25 13.71
C ASN A 255 -2.89 -23.38 12.45
N PRO A 256 -2.25 -23.74 11.33
CA PRO A 256 -2.28 -22.93 10.11
C PRO A 256 -3.69 -22.75 9.55
N LEU A 257 -4.62 -23.65 9.87
CA LEU A 257 -6.02 -23.57 9.42
C LEU A 257 -6.74 -22.34 9.95
N ARG A 258 -6.33 -21.78 11.10
CA ARG A 258 -6.98 -20.57 11.66
C ARG A 258 -6.81 -19.35 10.75
N PHE A 259 -5.71 -19.29 9.99
CA PHE A 259 -5.48 -18.25 8.99
C PHE A 259 -5.90 -18.70 7.59
N LEU A 260 -5.60 -19.94 7.19
CA LEU A 260 -5.90 -20.40 5.84
C LEU A 260 -7.40 -20.52 5.56
N LEU A 261 -8.21 -20.91 6.55
CA LEU A 261 -9.65 -21.10 6.37
C LEU A 261 -10.39 -19.82 5.94
N PRO A 262 -10.27 -18.67 6.65
CA PRO A 262 -10.89 -17.42 6.19
C PRO A 262 -10.35 -17.00 4.82
N MET A 263 -9.07 -17.24 4.50
CA MET A 263 -8.50 -16.92 3.19
C MET A 263 -9.10 -17.73 2.05
N ILE A 264 -9.23 -19.05 2.25
CA ILE A 264 -9.89 -19.95 1.31
C ILE A 264 -11.35 -19.51 1.09
N VAL A 265 -12.03 -19.10 2.17
CA VAL A 265 -13.43 -18.63 2.10
C VAL A 265 -13.53 -17.35 1.29
N ILE A 266 -12.64 -16.37 1.48
CA ILE A 266 -12.62 -15.15 0.66
C ILE A 266 -12.44 -15.50 -0.81
N ILE A 267 -11.44 -16.32 -1.13
CA ILE A 267 -11.13 -16.68 -2.53
C ILE A 267 -12.31 -17.43 -3.15
N ALA A 268 -12.82 -18.46 -2.47
CA ALA A 268 -13.91 -19.30 -2.97
C ALA A 268 -15.20 -18.49 -3.16
N LEU A 269 -15.60 -17.69 -2.16
CA LEU A 269 -16.81 -16.88 -2.25
C LEU A 269 -16.64 -15.78 -3.31
N THR A 270 -15.48 -15.13 -3.42
CA THR A 270 -15.24 -14.13 -4.48
C THR A 270 -15.42 -14.74 -5.87
N ILE A 271 -14.95 -15.96 -6.09
CA ILE A 271 -15.12 -16.66 -7.38
C ILE A 271 -16.59 -17.01 -7.63
N ILE A 272 -17.32 -17.46 -6.61
CA ILE A 272 -18.72 -17.92 -6.73
C ILE A 272 -19.68 -16.74 -6.89
N THR A 273 -19.59 -15.74 -6.01
CA THR A 273 -20.53 -14.62 -5.94
C THR A 273 -20.15 -13.48 -6.87
N LYS A 274 -18.87 -13.41 -7.29
CA LYS A 274 -18.26 -12.24 -7.95
C LYS A 274 -18.37 -10.96 -7.12
N ASP A 275 -18.62 -11.10 -5.82
CA ASP A 275 -18.80 -10.00 -4.87
C ASP A 275 -17.85 -10.21 -3.69
N VAL A 276 -16.84 -9.34 -3.63
CA VAL A 276 -15.81 -9.37 -2.60
C VAL A 276 -16.38 -9.01 -1.21
N MET A 277 -17.44 -8.22 -1.12
CA MET A 277 -18.05 -7.88 0.17
C MET A 277 -18.70 -9.10 0.80
N VAL A 278 -19.45 -9.87 0.01
CA VAL A 278 -20.06 -11.13 0.46
C VAL A 278 -18.98 -12.12 0.89
N ALA A 279 -17.88 -12.18 0.14
CA ALA A 279 -16.74 -13.00 0.48
C ALA A 279 -16.07 -12.60 1.81
N CYS A 280 -15.90 -11.29 2.04
CA CYS A 280 -15.39 -10.74 3.30
C CYS A 280 -16.31 -11.05 4.48
N MET A 281 -17.63 -10.91 4.31
CA MET A 281 -18.60 -11.28 5.35
C MET A 281 -18.50 -12.77 5.72
N GLY A 282 -18.36 -13.65 4.73
CA GLY A 282 -18.13 -15.08 4.97
C GLY A 282 -16.85 -15.34 5.76
N ALA A 283 -15.77 -14.64 5.45
CA ALA A 283 -14.49 -14.77 6.14
C ALA A 283 -14.53 -14.24 7.58
N ILE A 284 -15.21 -13.11 7.80
CA ILE A 284 -15.47 -12.56 9.13
C ILE A 284 -16.29 -13.55 9.96
N ALA A 285 -17.34 -14.15 9.39
CA ALA A 285 -18.13 -15.17 10.08
C ALA A 285 -17.28 -16.38 10.51
N VAL A 286 -16.40 -16.85 9.62
CA VAL A 286 -15.44 -17.91 9.94
C VAL A 286 -14.49 -17.49 11.07
N MET A 287 -13.96 -16.27 11.03
CA MET A 287 -13.09 -15.76 12.09
C MET A 287 -13.79 -15.68 13.45
N ILE A 288 -15.04 -15.19 13.47
CA ILE A 288 -15.86 -15.16 14.68
C ILE A 288 -16.04 -16.57 15.24
N VAL A 289 -16.37 -17.56 14.40
CA VAL A 289 -16.50 -18.96 14.83
C VAL A 289 -15.17 -19.49 15.40
N ILE A 290 -14.04 -19.23 14.75
CA ILE A 290 -12.71 -19.64 15.23
C ILE A 290 -12.42 -19.04 16.61
N MET A 291 -12.69 -17.75 16.81
CA MET A 291 -12.44 -17.05 18.08
C MET A 291 -13.39 -17.52 19.20
N LEU A 292 -14.65 -17.82 18.88
CA LEU A 292 -15.61 -18.40 19.82
C LEU A 292 -15.19 -19.81 20.26
N VAL A 293 -14.74 -20.65 19.33
CA VAL A 293 -14.20 -22.00 19.64
C VAL A 293 -12.93 -21.90 20.48
N ALA A 294 -12.12 -20.87 20.26
CA ALA A 294 -10.96 -20.54 21.09
C ALA A 294 -11.33 -19.96 22.48
N ARG A 295 -12.62 -19.89 22.83
CA ARG A 295 -13.18 -19.37 24.09
C ARG A 295 -12.88 -17.89 24.36
N MET A 296 -12.68 -17.09 23.31
CA MET A 296 -12.62 -15.64 23.45
C MET A 296 -14.02 -15.08 23.76
N LYS A 297 -14.08 -14.02 24.58
CA LYS A 297 -15.36 -13.42 24.93
C LYS A 297 -15.95 -12.70 23.73
N LEU A 298 -17.27 -12.78 23.58
CA LEU A 298 -17.98 -12.10 22.49
C LEU A 298 -17.74 -10.59 22.51
N THR A 299 -17.62 -9.98 23.70
CA THR A 299 -17.27 -8.56 23.85
C THR A 299 -15.91 -8.24 23.23
N GLU A 300 -14.89 -9.06 23.45
CA GLU A 300 -13.55 -8.86 22.89
C GLU A 300 -13.55 -9.00 21.36
N ILE A 301 -14.39 -9.88 20.81
CA ILE A 301 -14.58 -10.03 19.37
C ILE A 301 -15.24 -8.78 18.78
N PHE A 302 -16.29 -8.25 19.43
CA PHE A 302 -16.95 -7.02 19.00
C PHE A 302 -16.04 -5.80 19.12
N ASP A 303 -15.28 -5.68 20.20
CA ASP A 303 -14.34 -4.59 20.41
C ASP A 303 -13.26 -4.60 19.31
N ALA A 304 -12.71 -5.78 18.99
CA ALA A 304 -11.74 -5.93 17.91
C ALA A 304 -12.35 -5.61 16.53
N ALA A 305 -13.58 -6.06 16.26
CA ALA A 305 -14.28 -5.72 15.03
C ALA A 305 -14.51 -4.20 14.91
N PHE A 306 -14.95 -3.55 15.99
CA PHE A 306 -15.18 -2.11 16.01
C PHE A 306 -13.88 -1.31 15.85
N GLU A 307 -12.80 -1.73 16.52
CA GLU A 307 -11.47 -1.15 16.35
C GLU A 307 -11.00 -1.28 14.90
N GLY A 308 -11.17 -2.47 14.30
CA GLY A 308 -10.88 -2.71 12.89
C GLY A 308 -11.65 -1.78 11.94
N ALA A 309 -12.97 -1.68 12.09
CA ALA A 309 -13.78 -0.75 11.31
C ALA A 309 -13.35 0.72 11.52
N SER A 310 -13.08 1.10 12.78
CA SER A 310 -12.69 2.47 13.16
C SER A 310 -11.33 2.86 12.57
N SER A 311 -10.38 1.94 12.50
CA SER A 311 -9.05 2.18 11.93
C SER A 311 -9.11 2.62 10.46
N MET A 312 -10.15 2.21 9.73
CA MET A 312 -10.33 2.52 8.30
C MET A 312 -11.03 3.85 8.05
N VAL A 313 -11.63 4.48 9.08
CA VAL A 313 -12.36 5.75 8.94
C VAL A 313 -11.48 6.87 8.38
N SER A 314 -10.21 6.94 8.79
CA SER A 314 -9.29 7.96 8.30
C SER A 314 -9.09 7.89 6.79
N ILE A 315 -8.90 6.68 6.25
CA ILE A 315 -8.77 6.42 4.81
C ILE A 315 -10.05 6.83 4.09
N CYS A 316 -11.20 6.42 4.61
CA CYS A 316 -12.50 6.76 4.03
C CYS A 316 -12.73 8.29 3.99
N MET A 317 -12.30 9.03 5.02
CA MET A 317 -12.38 10.50 5.03
C MET A 317 -11.48 11.14 3.97
N ILE A 318 -10.27 10.62 3.74
CA ILE A 318 -9.39 11.12 2.68
C ILE A 318 -10.04 10.93 1.31
N ILE A 319 -10.63 9.76 1.04
CA ILE A 319 -11.34 9.49 -0.23
C ILE A 319 -12.51 10.46 -0.40
N ALA A 320 -13.33 10.67 0.64
CA ALA A 320 -14.48 11.55 0.58
C ALA A 320 -14.08 13.00 0.25
N VAL A 321 -13.03 13.53 0.91
CA VAL A 321 -12.53 14.89 0.64
C VAL A 321 -11.82 14.95 -0.71
N ALA A 322 -11.14 13.88 -1.15
CA ALA A 322 -10.53 13.80 -2.48
C ALA A 322 -11.59 13.87 -3.58
N LEU A 323 -12.69 13.11 -3.47
CA LEU A 323 -13.81 13.19 -4.41
C LEU A 323 -14.50 14.56 -4.39
N THR A 324 -14.59 15.21 -3.22
CA THR A 324 -15.04 16.60 -3.13
C THR A 324 -14.10 17.54 -3.90
N LEU A 325 -12.78 17.31 -3.85
CA LEU A 325 -11.81 18.08 -4.61
C LEU A 325 -11.96 17.85 -6.12
N VAL A 326 -12.34 16.64 -6.57
CA VAL A 326 -12.67 16.36 -7.98
C VAL A 326 -13.84 17.23 -8.43
N GLU A 327 -14.92 17.23 -7.66
CA GLU A 327 -16.11 18.03 -7.94
C GLU A 327 -15.79 19.53 -8.04
N ILE A 328 -14.89 20.02 -7.19
CA ILE A 328 -14.44 21.42 -7.18
C ILE A 328 -13.52 21.72 -8.36
N ASN A 329 -12.56 20.86 -8.66
CA ASN A 329 -11.64 21.01 -9.79
C ASN A 329 -12.40 21.00 -11.13
N THR A 330 -13.38 20.11 -11.27
CA THR A 330 -14.27 20.07 -12.43
C THR A 330 -15.10 21.34 -12.53
N ALA A 331 -15.69 21.83 -11.43
CA ALA A 331 -16.49 23.05 -11.42
C ALA A 331 -15.68 24.33 -11.77
N THR A 332 -14.42 24.40 -11.34
CA THR A 332 -13.49 25.50 -11.64
C THR A 332 -12.94 25.48 -13.07
N GLY A 333 -13.14 24.38 -13.80
CA GLY A 333 -12.61 24.20 -15.17
C GLY A 333 -11.12 23.85 -15.20
N MET A 334 -10.57 23.34 -14.08
CA MET A 334 -9.15 22.99 -14.00
C MET A 334 -8.71 21.93 -15.03
N PRO A 335 -9.46 20.84 -15.26
CA PRO A 335 -9.11 19.87 -16.29
C PRO A 335 -8.94 20.52 -17.67
N ASP A 336 -9.89 21.36 -18.10
CA ASP A 336 -9.87 22.01 -19.41
C ASP A 336 -8.66 22.95 -19.56
N PHE A 337 -8.34 23.72 -18.52
CA PHE A 337 -7.17 24.60 -18.53
C PHE A 337 -5.86 23.82 -18.65
N VAL A 338 -5.70 22.78 -17.84
CA VAL A 338 -4.47 21.97 -17.85
C VAL A 338 -4.31 21.23 -19.17
N VAL A 339 -5.40 20.71 -19.73
CA VAL A 339 -5.40 20.11 -21.08
C VAL A 339 -4.97 21.14 -22.12
N GLY A 340 -5.54 22.35 -22.11
CA GLY A 340 -5.18 23.40 -23.06
C GLY A 340 -3.71 23.84 -22.97
N PHE A 341 -3.14 23.81 -21.76
CA PHE A 341 -1.73 24.15 -21.53
C PHE A 341 -0.77 22.99 -21.87
N LEU A 342 -1.10 21.76 -21.49
CA LEU A 342 -0.23 20.60 -21.67
C LEU A 342 -0.28 20.01 -23.07
N THR A 343 -1.41 20.11 -23.79
CA THR A 343 -1.55 19.53 -25.13
C THR A 343 -0.48 20.06 -26.09
N PRO A 344 -0.20 21.38 -26.19
CA PRO A 344 0.90 21.88 -27.01
C PRO A 344 2.28 21.44 -26.53
N LEU A 345 2.51 21.33 -25.22
CA LEU A 345 3.79 20.92 -24.62
C LEU A 345 4.09 19.43 -24.82
N LEU A 346 3.05 18.60 -24.87
CA LEU A 346 3.14 17.15 -25.01
C LEU A 346 2.82 16.67 -26.43
N SER A 347 2.54 17.58 -27.37
CA SER A 347 2.33 17.26 -28.79
C SER A 347 3.59 16.60 -29.36
N GLY A 348 3.55 15.28 -29.58
CA GLY A 348 4.67 14.45 -30.03
C GLY A 348 5.45 13.71 -28.93
N ALA A 349 5.15 13.97 -27.65
CA ALA A 349 5.81 13.36 -26.49
C ALA A 349 4.82 12.78 -25.46
N ALA A 350 3.55 12.60 -25.82
CA ALA A 350 2.52 12.03 -24.95
C ALA A 350 2.90 10.66 -24.36
N PHE A 351 3.73 9.89 -25.06
CA PHE A 351 4.28 8.62 -24.58
C PHE A 351 5.10 8.73 -23.28
N LEU A 352 5.62 9.91 -22.93
CA LEU A 352 6.35 10.15 -21.68
C LEU A 352 5.42 10.28 -20.47
N PHE A 353 4.12 10.50 -20.69
CA PHE A 353 3.19 10.90 -19.64
C PHE A 353 3.11 9.89 -18.47
N PRO A 354 2.96 8.56 -18.69
CA PRO A 354 2.94 7.60 -17.58
C PRO A 354 4.23 7.59 -16.75
N ALA A 355 5.38 7.75 -17.41
CA ALA A 355 6.68 7.79 -16.73
C ALA A 355 6.84 9.06 -15.89
N ILE A 356 6.37 10.21 -16.39
CA ILE A 356 6.34 11.48 -15.65
C ILE A 356 5.42 11.35 -14.43
N VAL A 357 4.22 10.77 -14.61
CA VAL A 357 3.27 10.52 -13.53
C VAL A 357 3.90 9.64 -12.45
N PHE A 358 4.48 8.49 -12.82
CA PHE A 358 5.15 7.60 -11.87
C PHE A 358 6.28 8.32 -11.12
N ALA A 359 7.20 8.98 -11.84
CA ALA A 359 8.35 9.65 -11.24
C ALA A 359 7.94 10.77 -10.29
N PHE A 360 6.97 11.59 -10.70
CA PHE A 360 6.46 12.69 -9.89
C PHE A 360 5.81 12.18 -8.61
N ILE A 361 4.90 11.20 -8.71
CA ILE A 361 4.19 10.65 -7.56
C ILE A 361 5.15 9.91 -6.64
N ALA A 362 6.13 9.18 -7.17
CA ALA A 362 7.17 8.55 -6.36
C ALA A 362 7.91 9.62 -5.54
N ILE A 363 8.45 10.66 -6.18
CA ILE A 363 9.17 11.74 -5.48
C ILE A 363 8.28 12.41 -4.43
N TYR A 364 7.02 12.71 -4.78
CA TYR A 364 6.03 13.24 -3.85
C TYR A 364 5.88 12.34 -2.61
N SER A 365 5.71 11.04 -2.84
CA SER A 365 5.52 10.04 -1.79
C SER A 365 6.72 9.91 -0.85
N PHE A 366 7.93 10.22 -1.32
CA PHE A 366 9.12 10.29 -0.46
C PHE A 366 9.03 11.42 0.59
N PHE A 367 8.34 12.53 0.31
CA PHE A 367 8.22 13.65 1.25
C PHE A 367 7.02 13.56 2.17
N VAL A 368 5.94 12.96 1.68
CA VAL A 368 4.62 12.96 2.34
C VAL A 368 4.36 11.68 3.11
N GLY A 369 4.82 10.55 2.57
CA GLY A 369 4.91 9.31 3.32
C GLY A 369 3.68 8.43 3.38
N GLY A 370 2.58 8.79 2.72
CA GLY A 370 1.42 7.92 2.64
C GLY A 370 1.50 6.91 1.49
N CYS A 371 0.91 5.74 1.73
CA CYS A 371 0.84 4.61 0.79
C CYS A 371 -0.37 4.65 -0.16
N TRP A 372 -1.40 5.43 0.19
CA TRP A 372 -2.70 5.40 -0.48
C TRP A 372 -3.12 6.78 -0.99
N ASP A 373 -2.65 7.83 -0.31
CA ASP A 373 -3.03 9.22 -0.52
C ASP A 373 -2.52 9.81 -1.84
N GLY A 374 -1.31 9.45 -2.28
CA GLY A 374 -0.78 9.87 -3.57
C GLY A 374 -1.77 9.52 -4.70
N SER A 375 -2.14 8.25 -4.78
CA SER A 375 -3.13 7.79 -5.75
C SER A 375 -4.46 8.54 -5.70
N MET A 376 -4.99 8.75 -4.50
CA MET A 376 -6.27 9.45 -4.30
C MET A 376 -6.23 10.90 -4.78
N ILE A 377 -5.11 11.58 -4.56
CA ILE A 377 -4.90 12.97 -4.94
C ILE A 377 -4.70 13.11 -6.44
N PHE A 378 -3.86 12.25 -7.03
CA PHE A 378 -3.39 12.47 -8.38
C PHE A 378 -4.30 11.89 -9.45
N LEU A 379 -5.00 10.77 -9.19
CA LEU A 379 -5.80 10.11 -10.23
C LEU A 379 -6.81 11.05 -10.89
N PRO A 380 -7.62 11.83 -10.14
CA PRO A 380 -8.60 12.71 -10.75
C PRO A 380 -8.00 13.88 -11.54
N ILE A 381 -6.72 14.18 -11.32
CA ILE A 381 -5.98 15.23 -12.02
C ILE A 381 -5.35 14.66 -13.29
N VAL A 382 -4.67 13.52 -13.19
CA VAL A 382 -3.92 12.94 -14.30
C VAL A 382 -4.82 12.25 -15.32
N LEU A 383 -5.98 11.74 -14.90
CA LEU A 383 -6.86 10.96 -15.76
C LEU A 383 -7.54 11.81 -16.86
N PRO A 384 -8.15 12.99 -16.57
CA PRO A 384 -8.66 13.86 -17.62
C PRO A 384 -7.57 14.29 -18.61
N ILE A 385 -6.36 14.54 -18.12
CA ILE A 385 -5.21 14.90 -18.95
C ILE A 385 -4.85 13.74 -19.88
N ALA A 386 -4.72 12.52 -19.33
CA ALA A 386 -4.41 11.31 -20.08
C ALA A 386 -5.40 11.09 -21.23
N ASN A 387 -6.70 11.20 -20.95
CA ASN A 387 -7.76 11.06 -21.94
C ASN A 387 -7.66 12.11 -23.05
N ALA A 388 -7.36 13.36 -22.69
CA ALA A 388 -7.27 14.45 -23.67
C ALA A 388 -6.05 14.34 -24.60
N ILE A 389 -4.91 13.84 -24.10
CA ILE A 389 -3.71 13.62 -24.91
C ILE A 389 -3.66 12.23 -25.57
N GLY A 390 -4.71 11.42 -25.42
CA GLY A 390 -4.83 10.09 -26.04
C GLY A 390 -3.92 9.00 -25.45
N VAL A 391 -3.48 9.15 -24.19
CA VAL A 391 -2.66 8.14 -23.49
C VAL A 391 -3.56 7.11 -22.82
N ASN A 392 -3.17 5.83 -22.91
CA ASN A 392 -3.91 4.71 -22.30
C ASN A 392 -4.13 4.95 -20.78
N PRO A 393 -5.39 5.11 -20.33
CA PRO A 393 -5.71 5.32 -18.92
C PRO A 393 -5.23 4.18 -18.01
N ILE A 394 -5.22 2.94 -18.49
CA ILE A 394 -4.75 1.78 -17.74
C ILE A 394 -3.27 1.93 -17.39
N LEU A 395 -2.45 2.41 -18.33
CA LEU A 395 -1.01 2.60 -18.10
C LEU A 395 -0.74 3.74 -17.10
N VAL A 396 -1.54 4.80 -17.14
CA VAL A 396 -1.46 5.92 -16.16
C VAL A 396 -1.89 5.46 -14.77
N CYS A 397 -2.97 4.68 -14.68
CA CYS A 397 -3.39 4.04 -13.44
C CYS A 397 -2.29 3.12 -12.89
N ALA A 398 -1.62 2.35 -13.75
CA ALA A 398 -0.52 1.49 -13.34
C ALA A 398 0.70 2.26 -12.81
N ALA A 399 1.04 3.38 -13.44
CA ALA A 399 2.05 4.32 -12.94
C ALA A 399 1.70 4.83 -11.54
N LEU A 400 0.44 5.20 -11.33
CA LEU A 400 -0.04 5.72 -10.06
C LEU A 400 -0.06 4.66 -8.95
N VAL A 401 -0.57 3.45 -9.21
CA VAL A 401 -0.53 2.33 -8.24
C VAL A 401 0.91 1.93 -7.91
N SER A 402 1.79 1.87 -8.92
CA SER A 402 3.21 1.55 -8.73
C SER A 402 3.93 2.56 -7.84
N ALA A 403 3.66 3.85 -8.04
CA ALA A 403 4.25 4.92 -7.23
C ALA A 403 3.77 4.86 -5.77
N SER A 404 2.50 4.53 -5.56
CA SER A 404 1.92 4.33 -4.23
C SER A 404 2.50 3.11 -3.51
N ALA A 405 2.71 1.99 -4.20
CA ALA A 405 3.41 0.84 -3.62
C ALA A 405 4.86 1.20 -3.22
N CYS A 406 5.53 2.05 -4.01
CA CYS A 406 6.90 2.50 -3.74
C CYS A 406 7.06 3.29 -2.43
N SER A 407 6.04 4.05 -2.02
CA SER A 407 6.15 4.92 -0.84
C SER A 407 6.39 4.15 0.44
N SER A 408 5.83 2.93 0.55
CA SER A 408 5.99 2.02 1.68
C SER A 408 7.46 1.69 1.99
N SER A 409 8.33 1.69 0.96
CA SER A 409 9.67 1.13 1.00
C SER A 409 10.79 2.13 1.31
N TRP A 410 10.58 3.42 1.02
CA TRP A 410 11.66 4.41 1.08
C TRP A 410 11.38 5.65 1.92
N TYR A 411 10.15 5.85 2.38
CA TYR A 411 9.87 6.88 3.39
C TYR A 411 10.08 6.31 4.80
N VAL A 412 10.90 6.98 5.60
CA VAL A 412 11.32 6.48 6.93
C VAL A 412 10.18 6.37 7.94
N ALA A 413 9.19 7.24 7.83
CA ALA A 413 8.08 7.35 8.79
C ALA A 413 6.76 6.88 8.17
N SER A 414 6.80 6.01 7.16
CA SER A 414 5.59 5.36 6.67
C SER A 414 5.10 4.38 7.72
N ASP A 415 3.79 4.23 7.86
CA ASP A 415 3.18 3.28 8.80
C ASP A 415 3.72 1.86 8.55
N ALA A 416 3.87 1.47 7.28
CA ALA A 416 4.49 0.21 6.88
C ALA A 416 5.92 0.06 7.43
N MET A 417 6.76 1.10 7.32
CA MET A 417 8.14 1.08 7.84
C MET A 417 8.16 0.99 9.38
N LEU A 418 7.26 1.69 10.06
CA LEU A 418 7.14 1.65 11.52
C LEU A 418 6.69 0.27 12.01
N LEU A 419 5.76 -0.38 11.32
CA LEU A 419 5.32 -1.74 11.62
C LEU A 419 6.42 -2.76 11.35
N THR A 420 7.14 -2.66 10.22
CA THR A 420 8.32 -3.49 9.97
C THR A 420 9.37 -3.27 11.06
N SER A 421 9.59 -2.02 11.48
CA SER A 421 10.53 -1.66 12.54
C SER A 421 10.19 -2.36 13.86
N ALA A 422 8.94 -2.27 14.29
CA ALA A 422 8.46 -2.96 15.49
C ALA A 422 8.61 -4.49 15.36
N ALA A 423 8.24 -5.07 14.22
CA ALA A 423 8.27 -6.51 14.01
C ALA A 423 9.70 -7.07 13.95
N THR A 424 10.62 -6.34 13.32
CA THR A 424 12.04 -6.75 13.16
C THR A 424 12.95 -6.24 14.27
N GLU A 425 12.46 -5.38 15.17
CA GLU A 425 13.23 -4.69 16.21
C GLU A 425 14.45 -3.91 15.67
N VAL A 426 14.32 -3.36 14.47
CA VAL A 426 15.33 -2.48 13.87
C VAL A 426 14.75 -1.08 13.73
N LYS A 427 15.47 -0.06 14.19
CA LYS A 427 15.06 1.35 14.09
C LYS A 427 14.70 1.72 12.63
N PRO A 428 13.62 2.50 12.38
CA PRO A 428 13.10 2.75 11.04
C PRO A 428 14.12 3.32 10.05
N PHE A 429 15.00 4.22 10.53
CA PHE A 429 16.05 4.83 9.72
C PHE A 429 17.04 3.82 9.12
N TYR A 430 17.41 2.79 9.89
CA TYR A 430 18.33 1.75 9.43
C TYR A 430 17.65 0.80 8.45
N LEU A 431 16.37 0.49 8.66
CA LEU A 431 15.57 -0.26 7.70
C LEU A 431 15.42 0.48 6.37
N MET A 432 15.04 1.77 6.41
CA MET A 432 14.95 2.59 5.20
C MET A 432 16.29 2.59 4.44
N LYS A 433 17.42 2.77 5.13
CA LYS A 433 18.76 2.70 4.51
C LYS A 433 19.09 1.33 3.92
N ALA A 434 18.58 0.25 4.51
CA ALA A 434 18.75 -1.10 4.00
C ALA A 434 17.92 -1.35 2.73
N ILE A 435 16.71 -0.79 2.66
CA ILE A 435 15.76 -0.99 1.56
C ILE A 435 16.05 -0.06 0.37
N LEU A 436 16.50 1.17 0.65
CA LEU A 436 16.65 2.24 -0.34
C LEU A 436 17.41 1.85 -1.62
N PRO A 437 18.55 1.13 -1.58
CA PRO A 437 19.27 0.75 -2.81
C PRO A 437 18.41 -0.11 -3.74
N TYR A 438 17.64 -1.04 -3.18
CA TYR A 438 16.78 -1.94 -3.95
C TYR A 438 15.54 -1.21 -4.46
N ALA A 439 14.94 -0.35 -3.63
CA ALA A 439 13.82 0.50 -4.04
C ALA A 439 14.21 1.44 -5.20
N LEU A 440 15.40 2.07 -5.15
CA LEU A 440 15.90 2.94 -6.23
C LEU A 440 16.08 2.18 -7.55
N ILE A 441 16.60 0.95 -7.52
CA ILE A 441 16.72 0.11 -8.72
C ILE A 441 15.32 -0.16 -9.28
N SER A 442 14.35 -0.51 -8.43
CA SER A 442 12.96 -0.74 -8.83
C SER A 442 12.31 0.52 -9.41
N ILE A 443 12.54 1.69 -8.82
CA ILE A 443 12.04 2.98 -9.31
C ILE A 443 12.61 3.30 -10.70
N VAL A 444 13.93 3.23 -10.85
CA VAL A 444 14.60 3.52 -12.13
C VAL A 444 14.15 2.53 -13.20
N GLY A 445 14.08 1.24 -12.87
CA GLY A 445 13.55 0.21 -13.78
C GLY A 445 12.10 0.48 -14.17
N SER A 446 11.26 0.92 -13.23
CA SER A 446 9.86 1.25 -13.50
C SER A 446 9.71 2.46 -14.44
N VAL A 447 10.52 3.51 -14.25
CA VAL A 447 10.55 4.66 -15.17
C VAL A 447 10.87 4.18 -16.58
N ILE A 448 11.88 3.33 -16.75
CA ILE A 448 12.26 2.78 -18.06
C ILE A 448 11.10 1.95 -18.64
N CYS A 449 10.47 1.07 -17.86
CA CYS A 449 9.33 0.28 -18.33
C CYS A 449 8.15 1.15 -18.76
N PHE A 450 7.80 2.20 -18.01
CA PHE A 450 6.73 3.13 -18.39
C PHE A 450 7.08 3.93 -19.65
N LEU A 451 8.33 4.32 -19.85
CA LEU A 451 8.78 4.96 -21.08
C LEU A 451 8.65 4.03 -22.29
N VAL A 452 9.03 2.76 -22.13
CA VAL A 452 8.94 1.75 -23.20
C VAL A 452 7.48 1.43 -23.53
N CYS A 453 6.64 1.13 -22.53
CA CYS A 453 5.22 0.84 -22.76
C CYS A 453 4.48 2.06 -23.31
N GLY A 454 4.79 3.25 -22.82
CA GLY A 454 4.26 4.49 -23.38
C GLY A 454 4.64 4.68 -24.85
N PHE A 455 5.89 4.39 -25.22
CA PHE A 455 6.35 4.49 -26.62
C PHE A 455 5.70 3.44 -27.52
N LEU A 456 5.49 2.22 -27.01
CA LEU A 456 4.83 1.13 -27.72
C LEU A 456 3.29 1.29 -27.78
N GLY A 457 2.71 2.18 -26.98
CA GLY A 457 1.27 2.41 -26.91
C GLY A 457 0.48 1.25 -26.29
N ILE A 458 1.11 0.43 -25.45
CA ILE A 458 0.50 -0.73 -24.77
C ILE A 458 0.23 -0.44 -23.30
#